data_AF-A0A0H5SY32-F1
#
_entry.id   AF-A0A0H5SY32-F1
#
_cell.length_a   1.000
_cell.length_b   1.000
_cell.length_c   1.000
_cell.angle_alpha   90.00
_cell.angle_beta   90.00
_cell.angle_gamma   90.00
#
_symmetry.space_group_name_H-M   'P 1'
#
loop_
_entity.id
_entity.type
_entity.pdbx_description
1 polymer ?
#
loop_
_entity_poly.entity_id
_entity_poly.type
_entity_poly.pdbx_seq_one_letter_code
_entity_poly.pdbx_strand_id
1 'polypeptide(L)'
;MDKRLLYELTLYLDKHKNTDIFVREAGVKYDYIKPMKNVKKDSPENIDKSESSKTDNLPFGLFRKKAASKKEEKKEESCPVLTENELENYINKEKSEDTFTTKLLRYIDRSGLTDAEIYKKAGIDRRHFSKIRCDKYYSPKKTTAIALCIALELTLEETQDLLRLAGYSLSNSDTADLVVKFFIERNIYDLKAVNEALDYFGQKLLGVVG
;
A
#
# COMPACT_ATOMS: atom_id res chain seq x y z
N MET A 1 8.13 0.10 29.58
CA MET A 1 8.98 -0.86 28.82
C MET A 1 10.28 -1.13 29.58
N ASP A 2 10.73 -2.38 29.61
CA ASP A 2 11.98 -2.76 30.28
C ASP A 2 13.21 -2.17 29.55
N LYS A 3 14.19 -1.67 30.30
CA LYS A 3 15.38 -0.98 29.74
C LYS A 3 16.21 -1.89 28.85
N ARG A 4 16.25 -3.20 29.16
CA ARG A 4 16.94 -4.21 28.36
C ARG A 4 16.28 -4.39 27.00
N LEU A 5 14.96 -4.54 26.98
CA LEU A 5 14.18 -4.69 25.75
C LEU A 5 14.30 -3.45 24.84
N LEU A 6 14.30 -2.26 25.44
CA LEU A 6 14.50 -1.01 24.71
C LEU A 6 15.88 -0.96 24.05
N TYR A 7 16.94 -1.33 24.77
CA TYR A 7 18.30 -1.38 24.22
C TYR A 7 18.40 -2.37 23.05
N GLU A 8 17.85 -3.57 23.20
CA GLU A 8 17.82 -4.56 22.12
C GLU A 8 17.07 -4.07 20.88
N LEU A 9 15.94 -3.40 21.08
CA LEU A 9 15.16 -2.80 20.00
C LEU A 9 15.97 -1.71 19.28
N THR A 10 16.68 -0.85 20.02
CA THR A 10 17.52 0.18 19.40
C THR A 10 18.65 -0.41 18.56
N LEU A 11 19.30 -1.48 19.03
CA LEU A 11 20.33 -2.20 18.26
C LEU A 11 19.75 -2.86 17.01
N TYR A 12 18.55 -3.44 17.10
CA TYR A 12 17.87 -4.04 15.96
C TYR A 12 17.57 -3.01 14.88
N LEU A 13 17.03 -1.85 15.27
CA LEU A 13 16.74 -0.76 14.34
C LEU A 13 18.02 -0.25 13.65
N ASP A 14 19.13 -0.13 14.38
CA ASP A 14 20.41 0.28 13.79
C ASP A 14 20.93 -0.72 12.74
N LYS A 15 20.85 -2.02 13.05
CA LYS A 15 21.21 -3.08 12.10
C LYS A 15 20.39 -3.03 10.81
N HIS A 16 19.08 -2.81 10.93
CA HIS A 16 18.15 -2.79 9.79
C HIS A 16 18.13 -1.45 9.02
N LYS A 17 18.67 -0.37 9.59
CA LYS A 17 18.96 0.87 8.82
C LYS A 17 20.11 0.66 7.82
N ASN A 18 21.09 -0.17 8.16
CA ASN A 18 22.29 -0.38 7.35
C ASN A 18 22.06 -1.32 6.15
N THR A 19 21.01 -2.14 6.16
CA THR A 19 20.68 -3.01 5.03
C THR A 19 20.17 -2.24 3.80
N ASP A 20 19.76 -0.98 3.95
CA ASP A 20 19.34 -0.09 2.84
C ASP A 20 20.52 0.62 2.15
N ILE A 21 21.75 0.48 2.66
CA ILE A 21 22.95 1.05 2.04
C ILE A 21 23.56 0.09 1.00
N PHE A 22 23.42 -1.23 1.19
CA PHE A 22 24.07 -2.24 0.35
C PHE A 22 23.36 -2.59 -0.97
N VAL A 23 22.20 -1.99 -1.28
CA VAL A 23 21.57 -2.10 -2.62
C VAL A 23 22.02 -0.98 -3.56
N ARG A 24 22.79 0.01 -3.07
CA ARG A 24 23.24 1.15 -3.88
C ARG A 24 24.53 0.93 -4.68
N GLU A 25 25.20 -0.21 -4.50
CA GLU A 25 26.39 -0.59 -5.28
C GLU A 25 26.09 -1.55 -6.44
N ALA A 26 24.89 -1.51 -7.00
CA ALA A 26 24.66 -1.90 -8.39
C ALA A 26 24.23 -0.65 -9.15
N GLY A 27 25.19 0.04 -9.77
CA GLY A 27 25.07 1.37 -10.36
C GLY A 27 24.03 1.49 -11.47
N VAL A 28 22.75 1.65 -11.12
CA VAL A 28 21.70 2.09 -12.03
C VAL A 28 21.15 3.43 -11.52
N LYS A 29 21.50 4.48 -12.26
CA LYS A 29 21.05 5.85 -12.06
C LYS A 29 19.62 5.95 -12.58
N TYR A 30 18.63 6.06 -11.70
CA TYR A 30 17.26 6.36 -12.13
C TYR A 30 17.09 7.89 -12.22
N ASP A 31 16.79 8.38 -13.42
CA ASP A 31 16.47 9.78 -13.65
C ASP A 31 15.11 10.12 -13.03
N TYR A 32 15.10 11.26 -12.34
CA TYR A 32 14.04 11.73 -11.46
C TYR A 32 12.76 12.10 -12.23
N ILE A 33 11.65 11.37 -12.02
CA ILE A 33 10.33 11.76 -12.52
C ILE A 33 9.71 12.77 -11.55
N LYS A 34 9.51 14.01 -11.99
CA LYS A 34 8.84 15.07 -11.21
C LYS A 34 7.37 14.71 -10.91
N PRO A 35 6.88 14.91 -9.68
CA PRO A 35 5.46 14.76 -9.38
C PRO A 35 4.63 15.93 -9.96
N MET A 36 3.52 15.62 -10.64
CA MET A 36 2.53 16.59 -11.10
C MET A 36 1.81 17.26 -9.92
N LYS A 37 1.71 18.59 -9.96
CA LYS A 37 0.89 19.36 -9.01
C LYS A 37 -0.59 19.21 -9.35
N ASN A 38 -1.41 18.77 -8.38
CA ASN A 38 -2.86 18.89 -8.45
C ASN A 38 -3.27 20.37 -8.42
N VAL A 39 -3.87 20.86 -9.49
CA VAL A 39 -4.53 22.17 -9.53
C VAL A 39 -5.98 22.00 -9.13
N LYS A 40 -6.38 22.74 -8.09
CA LYS A 40 -7.73 22.81 -7.52
C LYS A 40 -8.75 23.29 -8.56
N LYS A 41 -9.94 22.72 -8.49
CA LYS A 41 -11.13 23.10 -9.25
C LYS A 41 -11.98 23.99 -8.33
N ASP A 42 -12.19 25.25 -8.71
CA ASP A 42 -13.29 26.10 -8.23
C ASP A 42 -13.54 27.23 -9.26
N SER A 43 -14.78 27.36 -9.70
CA SER A 43 -15.40 28.50 -10.41
C SER A 43 -16.13 29.38 -9.35
N PRO A 44 -16.73 30.59 -9.61
CA PRO A 44 -17.00 31.29 -10.89
C PRO A 44 -16.84 32.85 -10.86
N GLU A 45 -17.29 33.52 -11.95
CA GLU A 45 -17.77 34.94 -12.07
C GLU A 45 -16.72 36.11 -12.07
N ASN A 46 -16.76 37.20 -12.86
CA ASN A 46 -17.51 37.68 -14.04
C ASN A 46 -16.88 39.06 -14.50
N ILE A 47 -17.22 39.55 -15.71
CA ILE A 47 -17.13 40.95 -16.25
C ILE A 47 -15.99 41.35 -17.24
N ASP A 48 -16.39 41.36 -18.53
CA ASP A 48 -16.18 42.25 -19.69
C ASP A 48 -15.03 43.28 -19.81
N LYS A 49 -14.39 43.34 -21.00
CA LYS A 49 -14.68 44.32 -22.10
C LYS A 49 -13.72 44.28 -23.31
N SER A 50 -14.33 44.24 -24.51
CA SER A 50 -14.04 44.90 -25.81
C SER A 50 -12.72 44.75 -26.61
N GLU A 51 -12.88 44.17 -27.81
CA GLU A 51 -12.42 44.56 -29.16
C GLU A 51 -10.93 44.90 -29.47
N SER A 52 -10.29 44.11 -30.34
CA SER A 52 -10.00 44.51 -31.74
C SER A 52 -9.38 43.37 -32.56
N SER A 53 -9.55 43.47 -33.87
CA SER A 53 -9.33 42.49 -34.93
C SER A 53 -7.85 42.23 -35.26
N LYS A 54 -7.56 40.98 -35.68
CA LYS A 54 -6.97 40.66 -37.00
C LYS A 54 -6.84 39.14 -37.18
N THR A 55 -7.40 38.69 -38.28
CA THR A 55 -7.28 37.37 -38.88
C THR A 55 -5.82 37.04 -39.17
N ASP A 56 -5.46 35.76 -39.15
CA ASP A 56 -4.82 35.13 -40.30
C ASP A 56 -4.75 33.59 -40.13
N ASN A 57 -5.58 32.93 -40.93
CA ASN A 57 -5.25 31.76 -41.75
C ASN A 57 -4.86 30.44 -41.06
N LEU A 58 -5.87 29.58 -40.85
CA LEU A 58 -5.70 28.13 -40.98
C LEU A 58 -6.46 27.70 -42.25
N PRO A 59 -5.96 26.75 -43.05
CA PRO A 59 -6.50 25.41 -42.82
C PRO A 59 -5.55 24.25 -43.15
N PHE A 60 -5.78 23.17 -42.39
CA PHE A 60 -5.67 21.78 -42.80
C PHE A 60 -5.61 21.57 -44.32
N GLY A 61 -4.57 20.88 -44.77
CA GLY A 61 -4.60 20.18 -46.06
C GLY A 61 -3.23 20.03 -46.71
N LEU A 62 -2.52 18.94 -46.39
CA LEU A 62 -1.61 18.20 -47.28
C LEU A 62 -1.36 16.87 -46.54
N PHE A 63 -1.70 15.69 -47.07
CA PHE A 63 -1.11 15.16 -48.27
C PHE A 63 -2.04 14.19 -49.04
N ARG A 64 -1.98 14.31 -50.37
CA ARG A 64 -2.70 13.58 -51.42
C ARG A 64 -1.98 12.26 -51.77
N LYS A 65 -2.78 11.26 -52.19
CA LYS A 65 -2.41 9.88 -52.58
C LYS A 65 -1.43 9.76 -53.78
N LYS A 66 -0.57 8.72 -53.65
CA LYS A 66 0.01 7.73 -54.63
C LYS A 66 0.91 8.18 -55.81
N ALA A 67 2.16 7.68 -55.83
CA ALA A 67 2.69 6.73 -56.84
C ALA A 67 4.07 6.15 -56.41
N ALA A 68 4.41 4.98 -56.96
CA ALA A 68 5.42 3.99 -56.54
C ALA A 68 6.90 4.42 -56.53
N SER A 69 7.68 3.90 -55.56
CA SER A 69 8.73 2.86 -55.77
C SER A 69 9.83 2.90 -54.69
N LYS A 70 10.17 1.71 -54.18
CA LYS A 70 11.39 1.32 -53.43
C LYS A 70 11.54 1.74 -51.96
N LYS A 71 11.23 0.74 -51.11
CA LYS A 71 12.09 0.14 -50.08
C LYS A 71 12.76 1.12 -49.12
N GLU A 72 12.18 1.25 -47.93
CA GLU A 72 12.95 1.29 -46.68
C GLU A 72 12.04 0.87 -45.53
N GLU A 73 12.40 -0.25 -44.91
CA GLU A 73 11.74 -0.85 -43.75
C GLU A 73 11.90 0.09 -42.55
N LYS A 74 10.79 0.61 -42.02
CA LYS A 74 10.74 1.12 -40.66
C LYS A 74 9.75 0.27 -39.88
N LYS A 75 10.29 -0.51 -38.95
CA LYS A 75 9.54 -1.22 -37.91
C LYS A 75 8.76 -0.18 -37.12
N GLU A 76 7.45 -0.16 -37.30
CA GLU A 76 6.53 0.47 -36.37
C GLU A 76 6.50 -0.41 -35.11
N GLU A 77 7.17 0.04 -34.06
CA GLU A 77 6.99 -0.52 -32.72
C GLU A 77 5.59 -0.13 -32.25
N SER A 78 4.62 -1.01 -32.51
CA SER A 78 3.24 -0.86 -32.08
C SER A 78 3.12 -1.01 -30.57
N CYS A 79 2.57 -0.01 -29.89
CA CYS A 79 2.12 -0.13 -28.51
C CYS A 79 1.07 -1.26 -28.43
N PRO A 80 1.19 -2.26 -27.55
CA PRO A 80 0.23 -3.36 -27.49
C PRO A 80 -1.14 -2.80 -27.05
N VAL A 81 -2.11 -2.85 -27.95
CA VAL A 81 -3.50 -2.49 -27.65
C VAL A 81 -4.11 -3.63 -26.86
N LEU A 82 -4.06 -3.55 -25.53
CA LEU A 82 -4.75 -4.49 -24.65
C LEU A 82 -6.25 -4.28 -24.80
N THR A 83 -7.00 -5.33 -25.16
CA THR A 83 -8.45 -5.24 -25.26
C THR A 83 -9.09 -5.31 -23.86
N GLU A 84 -10.21 -4.62 -23.65
CA GLU A 84 -10.94 -4.63 -22.36
C GLU A 84 -11.28 -6.06 -21.90
N ASN A 85 -11.64 -6.94 -22.85
CA ASN A 85 -11.98 -8.33 -22.59
C ASN A 85 -10.77 -9.17 -22.12
N GLU A 86 -9.57 -8.92 -22.64
CA GLU A 86 -8.35 -9.62 -22.19
C GLU A 86 -7.98 -9.23 -20.76
N LEU A 87 -8.17 -7.95 -20.42
CA LEU A 87 -7.94 -7.45 -19.06
C LEU A 87 -8.94 -8.04 -18.07
N GLU A 88 -10.24 -8.06 -18.40
CA GLU A 88 -11.26 -8.66 -17.54
C GLU A 88 -11.04 -10.16 -17.33
N ASN A 89 -10.70 -10.90 -18.39
CA ASN A 89 -10.40 -12.33 -18.29
C ASN A 89 -9.16 -12.60 -17.44
N TYR A 90 -8.12 -11.78 -17.55
CA TYR A 90 -6.92 -11.88 -16.72
C TYR A 90 -7.24 -11.63 -15.24
N ILE A 91 -7.98 -10.55 -14.95
CA ILE A 91 -8.39 -10.21 -13.58
C ILE A 91 -9.21 -11.33 -12.96
N ASN A 92 -10.21 -11.85 -13.68
CA ASN A 92 -11.06 -12.93 -13.16
C ASN A 92 -10.31 -14.24 -12.94
N LYS A 93 -9.26 -14.50 -13.74
CA LYS A 93 -8.41 -15.69 -13.59
C LYS A 93 -7.45 -15.58 -12.41
N GLU A 94 -6.86 -14.41 -12.18
CA GLU A 94 -5.82 -14.18 -11.16
C GLU A 94 -6.37 -13.75 -9.80
N LYS A 95 -7.65 -13.35 -9.73
CA LYS A 95 -8.27 -12.91 -8.48
C LYS A 95 -8.39 -14.09 -7.52
N SER A 96 -7.54 -14.07 -6.49
CA SER A 96 -7.63 -15.02 -5.37
C SER A 96 -9.02 -14.96 -4.72
N GLU A 97 -9.57 -16.13 -4.42
CA GLU A 97 -10.83 -16.28 -3.66
C GLU A 97 -10.66 -15.85 -2.19
N ASP A 98 -9.43 -15.88 -1.69
CA ASP A 98 -9.07 -15.51 -0.33
C ASP A 98 -8.95 -13.99 -0.20
N THR A 99 -9.79 -13.43 0.66
CA THR A 99 -9.78 -12.03 1.08
C THR A 99 -9.15 -11.88 2.46
N PHE A 100 -8.81 -10.66 2.86
CA PHE A 100 -8.33 -10.38 4.21
C PHE A 100 -9.28 -10.95 5.28
N THR A 101 -10.59 -10.67 5.17
CA THR A 101 -11.59 -11.12 6.14
C THR A 101 -11.68 -12.64 6.19
N THR A 102 -11.73 -13.33 5.05
CA THR A 102 -11.82 -14.81 5.06
C THR A 102 -10.57 -15.45 5.66
N LYS A 103 -9.38 -14.94 5.35
CA LYS A 103 -8.14 -15.44 5.92
C LYS A 103 -8.04 -15.15 7.43
N LEU A 104 -8.43 -13.95 7.85
CA LEU A 104 -8.49 -13.56 9.27
C LEU A 104 -9.40 -14.52 10.06
N LEU A 105 -10.60 -14.80 9.56
CA LEU A 105 -11.55 -15.71 10.24
C LEU A 105 -10.98 -17.12 10.38
N ARG A 106 -10.25 -17.63 9.38
CA ARG A 106 -9.55 -18.92 9.48
C ARG A 106 -8.48 -18.92 10.58
N TYR A 107 -7.75 -17.82 10.76
CA TYR A 107 -6.79 -17.70 11.86
C TYR A 107 -7.48 -17.63 13.23
N ILE A 108 -8.63 -16.95 13.31
CA ILE A 108 -9.47 -16.90 14.51
C ILE A 108 -9.93 -18.31 14.88
N ASP A 109 -10.51 -19.03 13.92
CA ASP A 109 -10.99 -20.41 14.13
C ASP A 109 -9.84 -21.34 14.57
N ARG A 110 -8.65 -21.17 13.99
CA ARG A 110 -7.44 -21.93 14.38
C ARG A 110 -6.96 -21.60 15.79
N SER A 111 -7.06 -20.33 16.20
CA SER A 111 -6.60 -19.88 17.52
C SER A 111 -7.48 -20.40 18.67
N GLY A 112 -8.73 -20.79 18.39
CA GLY A 112 -9.70 -21.20 19.39
C GLY A 112 -10.20 -20.07 20.30
N LEU A 113 -9.79 -18.84 20.04
CA LEU A 113 -10.22 -17.65 20.78
C LEU A 113 -11.58 -17.17 20.31
N THR A 114 -12.34 -16.59 21.22
CA THR A 114 -13.61 -15.95 20.86
C THR A 114 -13.37 -14.61 20.18
N ASP A 115 -14.26 -14.22 19.27
CA ASP A 115 -14.26 -12.88 18.65
C ASP A 115 -14.10 -11.76 19.70
N ALA A 116 -14.70 -11.94 20.88
CA ALA A 116 -14.63 -11.02 22.00
C ALA A 116 -13.23 -10.83 22.59
N GLU A 117 -12.46 -11.90 22.69
CA GLU A 117 -11.08 -11.85 23.18
C GLU A 117 -10.18 -11.19 22.14
N ILE A 118 -10.38 -11.50 20.85
CA ILE A 118 -9.55 -11.00 19.76
C ILE A 118 -9.66 -9.48 19.63
N TYR A 119 -10.87 -8.91 19.51
CA TYR A 119 -10.97 -7.46 19.36
C TYR A 119 -10.52 -6.72 20.63
N LYS A 120 -10.72 -7.29 21.83
CA LYS A 120 -10.21 -6.71 23.08
C LYS A 120 -8.68 -6.72 23.13
N LYS A 121 -8.06 -7.85 22.77
CA LYS A 121 -6.60 -8.01 22.74
C LYS A 121 -5.96 -7.14 21.65
N ALA A 122 -6.64 -6.94 20.52
CA ALA A 122 -6.24 -6.02 19.46
C ALA A 122 -6.53 -4.53 19.80
N GLY A 123 -7.23 -4.25 20.88
CA GLY A 123 -7.63 -2.89 21.28
C GLY A 123 -8.71 -2.25 20.42
N ILE A 124 -9.41 -3.02 19.59
CA ILE A 124 -10.37 -2.55 18.58
C ILE A 124 -11.79 -2.51 19.15
N ASP A 125 -12.57 -1.50 18.77
CA ASP A 125 -14.00 -1.43 19.11
C ASP A 125 -14.79 -2.60 18.49
N ARG A 126 -15.70 -3.20 19.27
CA ARG A 126 -16.56 -4.31 18.83
C ARG A 126 -17.30 -3.99 17.52
N ARG A 127 -17.78 -2.75 17.32
CA ARG A 127 -18.49 -2.31 16.11
C ARG A 127 -17.57 -2.31 14.91
N HIS A 128 -16.34 -1.83 15.07
CA HIS A 128 -15.34 -1.85 13.99
C HIS A 128 -14.98 -3.30 13.63
N PHE A 129 -14.74 -4.16 14.63
CA PHE A 129 -14.53 -5.58 14.40
C PHE A 129 -15.73 -6.26 13.70
N SER A 130 -16.96 -5.89 14.09
CA SER A 130 -18.17 -6.41 13.44
C SER A 130 -18.23 -6.06 11.95
N LYS A 131 -17.79 -4.85 11.55
CA LYS A 131 -17.69 -4.47 10.12
C LYS A 131 -16.67 -5.35 9.40
N ILE A 132 -15.50 -5.56 9.99
CA ILE A 132 -14.45 -6.43 9.43
C ILE A 132 -15.02 -7.84 9.19
N ARG A 133 -15.73 -8.40 10.18
CA ARG A 133 -16.28 -9.75 10.09
C ARG A 133 -17.42 -9.89 9.09
N CYS A 134 -18.33 -8.92 9.02
CA CYS A 134 -19.54 -9.02 8.20
C CYS A 134 -19.30 -8.74 6.72
N ASP A 135 -18.29 -7.95 6.38
CA ASP A 135 -17.97 -7.58 5.00
C ASP A 135 -16.71 -8.32 4.52
N LYS A 136 -16.91 -9.25 3.57
CA LYS A 136 -15.84 -10.05 2.94
C LYS A 136 -14.79 -9.17 2.27
N TYR A 137 -15.17 -8.00 1.77
CA TYR A 137 -14.29 -7.08 1.04
C TYR A 137 -13.86 -5.88 1.88
N TYR A 138 -14.11 -5.91 3.18
CA TYR A 138 -13.64 -4.85 4.08
C TYR A 138 -12.12 -4.80 4.13
N SER A 139 -11.55 -3.65 3.82
CA SER A 139 -10.12 -3.40 3.97
C SER A 139 -9.87 -2.54 5.22
N PRO A 140 -9.38 -3.13 6.33
CA PRO A 140 -9.03 -2.34 7.51
C PRO A 140 -7.81 -1.46 7.24
N LYS A 141 -7.60 -0.46 8.09
CA LYS A 141 -6.37 0.33 8.07
C LYS A 141 -5.17 -0.55 8.46
N LYS A 142 -3.99 -0.22 7.95
CA LYS A 142 -2.73 -0.94 8.26
C LYS A 142 -2.52 -1.17 9.76
N THR A 143 -2.71 -0.14 10.59
CA THR A 143 -2.55 -0.24 12.05
C THR A 143 -3.54 -1.21 12.70
N THR A 144 -4.77 -1.30 12.17
CA THR A 144 -5.80 -2.23 12.66
C THR A 144 -5.50 -3.66 12.21
N ALA A 145 -5.05 -3.84 10.97
CA ALA A 145 -4.62 -5.15 10.47
C ALA A 145 -3.45 -5.70 11.28
N ILE A 146 -2.41 -4.89 11.52
CA ILE A 146 -1.26 -5.28 12.36
C ILE A 146 -1.70 -5.61 13.79
N ALA A 147 -2.60 -4.82 14.39
CA ALA A 147 -3.11 -5.10 15.74
C ALA A 147 -3.81 -6.46 15.82
N LEU A 148 -4.56 -6.85 14.78
CA LEU A 148 -5.18 -8.17 14.70
C LEU A 148 -4.14 -9.29 14.56
N CYS A 149 -3.09 -9.10 13.76
CA CYS A 149 -2.00 -10.07 13.65
C CYS A 149 -1.31 -10.31 14.99
N ILE A 150 -1.05 -9.23 15.76
CA ILE A 150 -0.47 -9.31 17.10
C ILE A 150 -1.42 -10.02 18.06
N ALA A 151 -2.72 -9.68 18.04
CA ALA A 151 -3.70 -10.32 18.91
C ALA A 151 -3.83 -11.83 18.68
N LEU A 152 -3.72 -12.25 17.42
CA LEU A 152 -3.74 -13.64 16.98
C LEU A 152 -2.39 -14.36 17.12
N GLU A 153 -1.35 -13.67 17.59
CA GLU A 153 -0.01 -14.22 17.80
C GLU A 153 0.57 -14.86 16.53
N LEU A 154 0.32 -14.22 15.39
CA LEU A 154 0.74 -14.73 14.09
C LEU A 154 2.27 -14.61 13.93
N THR A 155 2.86 -15.60 13.26
CA THR A 155 4.27 -15.54 12.89
C THR A 155 4.54 -14.43 11.87
N LEU A 156 5.82 -14.12 11.61
CA LEU A 156 6.18 -13.09 10.64
C LEU A 156 5.65 -13.41 9.23
N GLU A 157 5.74 -14.68 8.81
CA GLU A 157 5.25 -15.13 7.51
C GLU A 157 3.72 -14.99 7.41
N GLU A 158 3.00 -15.48 8.42
CA GLU A 158 1.54 -15.38 8.47
C GLU A 158 1.04 -13.93 8.51
N THR A 159 1.76 -13.08 9.25
CA THR A 159 1.49 -11.64 9.30
C THR A 159 1.67 -11.01 7.94
N GLN A 160 2.77 -11.31 7.23
CA GLN A 160 3.01 -10.78 5.89
C GLN A 160 1.95 -11.25 4.90
N ASP A 161 1.57 -12.53 4.94
CA ASP A 161 0.53 -13.07 4.07
C ASP A 161 -0.82 -12.39 4.30
N LEU A 162 -1.21 -12.23 5.58
CA LEU A 162 -2.46 -11.58 5.92
C LEU A 162 -2.46 -10.09 5.54
N LEU A 163 -1.35 -9.38 5.76
CA LEU A 163 -1.21 -7.97 5.37
C LEU A 163 -1.24 -7.79 3.85
N ARG A 164 -0.64 -8.71 3.08
CA ARG A 164 -0.69 -8.69 1.62
C ARG A 164 -2.11 -8.74 1.10
N LEU A 165 -2.99 -9.53 1.71
CA LEU A 165 -4.42 -9.61 1.34
C LEU A 165 -5.19 -8.30 1.59
N ALA A 166 -4.73 -7.46 2.53
CA ALA A 166 -5.26 -6.12 2.74
C ALA A 166 -4.55 -5.02 1.93
N GLY A 167 -3.53 -5.39 1.12
CA GLY A 167 -2.76 -4.46 0.31
C GLY A 167 -1.62 -3.75 1.07
N TYR A 168 -1.16 -4.33 2.18
CA TYR A 168 -0.07 -3.77 2.99
C TYR A 168 1.16 -4.69 3.03
N SER A 169 2.30 -4.11 3.40
CA SER A 169 3.53 -4.81 3.70
C SER A 169 4.23 -4.16 4.90
N LEU A 170 5.12 -4.93 5.55
CA LEU A 170 6.05 -4.42 6.54
C LEU A 170 7.32 -3.97 5.82
N SER A 171 7.55 -2.67 5.77
CA SER A 171 8.72 -2.06 5.16
C SER A 171 9.90 -2.08 6.13
N ASN A 172 11.11 -2.32 5.61
CA ASN A 172 12.34 -2.14 6.40
C ASN A 172 12.74 -0.66 6.54
N SER A 173 12.17 0.22 5.72
CA SER A 173 12.46 1.66 5.78
C SER A 173 11.57 2.42 6.77
N ASP A 174 10.46 1.81 7.18
CA ASP A 174 9.55 2.41 8.15
C ASP A 174 9.89 1.95 9.56
N THR A 175 10.09 2.92 10.45
CA THR A 175 10.42 2.64 11.85
C THR A 175 9.30 1.90 12.58
N ALA A 176 8.03 2.20 12.28
CA ALA A 176 6.91 1.52 12.92
C ALA A 176 6.84 0.04 12.50
N ASP A 177 7.01 -0.24 11.21
CA ASP A 177 7.06 -1.60 10.69
C ASP A 177 8.24 -2.42 11.25
N LEU A 178 9.42 -1.81 11.39
CA LEU A 178 10.58 -2.47 12.01
C LEU A 178 10.34 -2.80 13.48
N VAL A 179 9.69 -1.90 14.23
CA VAL A 179 9.29 -2.17 15.62
C VAL A 179 8.36 -3.38 15.63
N VAL A 180 7.29 -3.38 14.84
CA VAL A 180 6.35 -4.51 14.76
C VAL A 180 7.06 -5.82 14.42
N LYS A 181 7.97 -5.80 13.43
CA LYS A 181 8.75 -6.96 13.01
C LYS A 181 9.62 -7.51 14.14
N PHE A 182 10.32 -6.64 14.89
CA PHE A 182 11.13 -7.02 16.05
C PHE A 182 10.31 -7.79 17.11
N PHE A 183 9.11 -7.30 17.42
CA PHE A 183 8.24 -7.94 18.41
C PHE A 183 7.75 -9.31 17.94
N ILE A 184 7.33 -9.43 16.67
CA ILE A 184 6.88 -10.70 16.09
C ILE A 184 8.03 -11.72 16.03
N GLU A 185 9.22 -11.32 15.59
CA GLU A 185 10.40 -12.21 15.50
C GLU A 185 10.82 -12.75 16.87
N ARG A 186 10.55 -12.01 17.95
CA ARG A 186 10.83 -12.42 19.33
C ARG A 186 9.66 -13.13 20.01
N ASN A 187 8.56 -13.37 19.29
CA ASN A 187 7.32 -13.93 19.82
C ASN A 187 6.75 -13.15 21.02
N ILE A 188 6.90 -11.82 21.01
CA ILE A 188 6.36 -10.93 22.03
C ILE A 188 5.09 -10.28 21.47
N TYR A 189 3.93 -10.86 21.79
CA TYR A 189 2.63 -10.47 21.25
C TYR A 189 1.78 -9.61 22.19
N ASP A 190 2.41 -8.79 23.03
CA ASP A 190 1.70 -7.85 23.90
C ASP A 190 1.51 -6.50 23.20
N LEU A 191 0.25 -6.18 22.87
CA LEU A 191 -0.13 -4.92 22.25
C LEU A 191 0.34 -3.70 23.05
N LYS A 192 0.32 -3.76 24.39
CA LYS A 192 0.75 -2.64 25.24
C LYS A 192 2.25 -2.41 25.10
N ALA A 193 3.05 -3.46 25.18
CA ALA A 193 4.50 -3.38 25.00
C ALA A 193 4.89 -2.84 23.61
N VAL A 194 4.18 -3.29 22.56
CA VAL A 194 4.39 -2.77 21.20
C VAL A 194 4.03 -1.29 21.11
N ASN A 195 2.89 -0.89 21.69
CA ASN A 195 2.45 0.50 21.70
C ASN A 195 3.39 1.41 22.51
N GLU A 196 3.92 0.96 23.65
CA GLU A 196 4.94 1.70 24.41
C GLU A 196 6.21 1.92 23.58
N ALA A 197 6.63 0.91 22.81
CA ALA A 197 7.78 1.04 21.93
C ALA A 197 7.50 2.00 20.77
N LEU A 198 6.32 1.91 20.14
CA LEU A 198 5.92 2.83 19.08
C LEU A 198 5.87 4.28 19.59
N ASP A 199 5.30 4.50 20.77
CA ASP A 199 5.23 5.82 21.41
C ASP A 199 6.62 6.40 21.69
N TYR A 200 7.55 5.57 22.17
CA TYR A 200 8.95 5.97 22.38
C TYR A 200 9.62 6.51 21.10
N PHE A 201 9.28 5.95 19.94
CA PHE A 201 9.78 6.41 18.63
C PHE A 201 8.87 7.44 17.95
N GLY A 202 7.85 7.95 18.65
CA GLY A 202 6.89 8.92 18.11
C GLY A 202 6.04 8.39 16.95
N GLN A 203 5.85 7.07 16.89
CA GLN A 203 5.10 6.39 15.84
C GLN A 203 3.62 6.25 16.22
N LYS A 204 2.79 5.97 15.22
CA LYS A 204 1.36 5.79 15.42
C LYS A 204 1.05 4.49 16.17
N LEU A 205 0.28 4.60 17.24
CA LEU A 205 -0.20 3.48 18.04
C LEU A 205 -1.12 2.53 17.25
N LEU A 206 -1.08 1.26 17.61
CA LEU A 206 -1.92 0.20 17.11
C LEU A 206 -3.20 0.07 17.93
N GLY A 207 -4.28 -0.39 17.30
CA GLY A 207 -5.53 -0.72 17.98
C GLY A 207 -6.42 0.47 18.37
N VAL A 208 -5.92 1.72 18.39
CA VAL A 208 -6.65 2.90 18.93
C VAL A 208 -7.83 3.39 18.06
N VAL A 209 -8.29 2.61 17.08
CA VAL A 209 -9.34 3.03 16.13
C VAL A 209 -10.69 2.43 16.55
N GLY A 210 -11.47 3.23 17.27
CA GLY A 210 -12.92 3.11 17.44
C GLY A 210 -13.69 3.93 16.42
#